data_AF-I1QHA0-F1
#
_entry.id   AF-I1QHA0-F1
#
_cell.length_a   1.000
_cell.length_b   1.000
_cell.length_c   1.000
_cell.angle_alpha   90.00
_cell.angle_beta   90.00
_cell.angle_gamma   90.00
#
_symmetry.space_group_name_H-M   'P 1'
#
loop_
_entity.id
_entity.type
_entity.pdbx_description
1 polymer ?
#
loop_
_entity_poly.entity_id
_entity_poly.type
_entity_poly.pdbx_seq_one_letter_code
_entity_poly.pdbx_strand_id
1 'polypeptide(L)'
;MRRPKSLNAFDIIASSLSFDLSRLFEERGERMHFMSGALVADIIAKLEEIAGMVSIEATRNGQKGALAISSKVFELTRELVMVQVCKKAGNTAEYRRFCDNELKAGMRGLVVDALPPPVDPDECC
;
A
#
# COMPACT_ATOMS: atom_id res chain seq x y z
N MET A 1 8.47 -9.16 -16.70
CA MET A 1 8.28 -8.21 -15.56
C MET A 1 9.58 -8.11 -14.78
N ARG A 2 9.96 -6.91 -14.34
CA ARG A 2 11.10 -6.74 -13.40
C ARG A 2 10.66 -7.24 -12.02
N ARG A 3 11.54 -7.96 -11.30
CA ARG A 3 11.25 -8.35 -9.91
C ARG A 3 11.11 -7.11 -9.02
N PRO A 4 10.17 -7.09 -8.06
CA PRO A 4 10.06 -6.02 -7.09
C PRO A 4 11.38 -5.86 -6.32
N LYS A 5 11.63 -4.65 -5.82
CA LYS A 5 12.78 -4.43 -4.94
C LYS A 5 12.55 -5.19 -3.64
N SER A 6 13.55 -5.96 -3.19
CA SER A 6 13.53 -6.60 -1.89
C SER A 6 13.65 -5.56 -0.77
N LEU A 7 12.82 -5.68 0.27
CA LEU A 7 12.88 -4.89 1.48
C LEU A 7 13.40 -5.74 2.64
N ASN A 8 14.43 -5.25 3.34
CA ASN A 8 14.93 -5.92 4.54
C ASN A 8 14.22 -5.43 5.81
N ALA A 9 14.52 -6.05 6.96
CA ALA A 9 13.91 -5.68 8.24
C ALA A 9 14.19 -4.22 8.66
N PHE A 10 15.39 -3.71 8.41
CA PHE A 10 15.73 -2.31 8.71
C PHE A 10 14.98 -1.33 7.80
N ASP A 11 14.77 -1.67 6.53
CA ASP A 11 13.98 -0.87 5.61
C ASP A 11 12.52 -0.77 6.08
N ILE A 12 11.96 -1.86 6.61
CA ILE A 12 10.59 -1.88 7.18
C ILE A 12 10.52 -0.95 8.38
N ILE A 13 11.44 -1.11 9.34
CA ILE A 13 11.48 -0.28 10.57
C ILE A 13 11.63 1.19 10.21
N ALA A 14 12.58 1.53 9.33
CA ALA A 14 12.82 2.91 8.89
C ALA A 14 11.60 3.51 8.15
N SER A 15 10.76 2.68 7.54
CA SER A 15 9.54 3.11 6.84
C SER A 15 8.32 3.31 7.74
N SER A 16 8.40 2.92 9.01
CA SER A 16 7.29 3.04 9.97
C SER A 16 6.99 4.51 10.31
N LEU A 17 5.71 4.82 10.52
CA LEU A 17 5.23 6.17 10.84
C LEU A 17 5.87 6.75 12.10
N SER A 18 6.27 5.92 13.07
CA SER A 18 6.85 6.37 14.34
C SER A 18 8.31 6.84 14.21
N PHE A 19 9.01 6.40 13.16
CA PHE A 19 10.39 6.82 12.86
C PHE A 19 10.43 7.92 11.78
N ASP A 20 9.27 8.33 11.27
CA ASP A 20 9.16 9.34 10.23
C ASP A 20 9.11 10.76 10.82
N LEU A 21 10.29 11.41 10.87
CA LEU A 21 10.44 12.77 11.36
C LEU A 21 9.97 13.83 10.35
N SER A 22 9.62 13.47 9.11
CA SER A 22 9.17 14.44 8.10
C SER A 22 7.90 15.19 8.54
N ARG A 23 7.09 14.57 9.40
CA ARG A 23 5.90 15.16 10.01
C ARG A 23 6.19 16.41 10.84
N LEU A 24 7.41 16.57 11.36
CA LEU A 24 7.81 17.76 12.12
C LEU A 24 7.91 19.01 11.22
N PHE A 25 8.07 18.84 9.91
CA PHE A 25 8.38 19.92 8.97
C PHE A 25 7.27 20.21 7.97
N GLU A 26 6.01 19.85 8.27
CA GLU A 26 4.82 19.95 7.39
C GLU A 26 4.95 19.26 6.01
N GLU A 27 6.10 18.67 5.70
CA GLU A 27 6.41 17.98 4.46
C GLU A 27 5.79 16.57 4.45
N ARG A 28 4.83 16.45 3.55
CA ARG A 28 3.83 15.37 3.45
C ARG A 28 4.44 13.97 3.40
N GLY A 29 3.64 13.01 3.85
CA GLY A 29 3.82 11.60 3.48
C GLY A 29 2.74 10.69 4.06
N GLU A 30 1.45 11.01 3.87
CA GLU A 30 0.40 10.03 4.18
C GLU A 30 0.64 8.79 3.32
N ARG A 31 0.87 7.68 4.00
CA ARG A 31 1.23 6.39 3.41
C ARG A 31 0.43 5.30 4.10
N MET A 32 0.03 4.29 3.35
CA MET A 32 -0.60 3.09 3.86
C MET A 32 0.22 1.88 3.40
N HIS A 33 0.37 0.90 4.27
CA HIS A 33 1.01 -0.37 3.98
C HIS A 33 0.01 -1.50 4.16
N PHE A 34 0.08 -2.50 3.29
CA PHE A 34 -0.55 -3.80 3.49
C PHE A 34 0.35 -4.89 2.94
N MET A 35 0.18 -6.11 3.46
CA MET A 35 0.93 -7.28 3.02
C MET A 35 0.03 -8.17 2.18
N SER A 36 0.61 -8.83 1.18
CA SER A 36 -0.11 -9.76 0.30
C SER A 36 0.77 -10.95 -0.03
N GLY A 37 0.18 -12.14 -0.07
CA GLY A 37 0.81 -13.34 -0.61
C GLY A 37 0.45 -13.62 -2.08
N ALA A 38 -0.33 -12.73 -2.71
CA ALA A 38 -0.74 -12.90 -4.10
C ALA A 38 0.40 -12.58 -5.08
N LEU A 39 0.23 -13.01 -6.33
CA LEU A 39 1.18 -12.67 -7.38
C LEU A 39 1.21 -11.15 -7.59
N VAL A 40 2.41 -10.61 -7.81
CA VAL A 40 2.61 -9.18 -8.08
C VAL A 40 1.76 -8.70 -9.26
N ALA A 41 1.56 -9.55 -10.27
CA ALA A 41 0.71 -9.24 -11.41
C ALA A 41 -0.75 -9.01 -11.00
N ASP A 42 -1.29 -9.85 -10.12
CA ASP A 42 -2.68 -9.75 -9.64
C ASP A 42 -2.87 -8.51 -8.78
N ILE A 43 -1.87 -8.20 -7.94
CA ILE A 43 -1.87 -6.98 -7.12
C ILE A 43 -1.85 -5.74 -8.00
N ILE A 44 -0.98 -5.69 -9.02
CA ILE A 44 -0.91 -4.55 -9.95
C ILE A 44 -2.23 -4.42 -10.72
N ALA A 45 -2.75 -5.52 -11.28
CA ALA A 45 -4.01 -5.51 -12.00
C ALA A 45 -5.17 -5.01 -11.12
N LYS A 46 -5.21 -5.44 -9.86
CA LYS A 46 -6.26 -5.00 -8.93
C LYS A 46 -6.08 -3.53 -8.51
N LEU A 47 -4.85 -3.05 -8.37
CA LEU A 47 -4.58 -1.62 -8.14
C LEU A 47 -4.99 -0.76 -9.34
N GLU A 48 -4.74 -1.23 -10.57
CA GLU A 48 -5.15 -0.56 -11.81
C GLU A 48 -6.68 -0.56 -11.96
N GLU A 49 -7.36 -1.66 -11.60
CA GLU A 49 -8.83 -1.72 -11.56
C GLU A 49 -9.40 -0.68 -10.59
N ILE A 50 -8.86 -0.59 -9.38
CA ILE A 50 -9.28 0.42 -8.39
C ILE A 50 -9.01 1.83 -8.91
N ALA A 51 -7.85 2.06 -9.53
CA ALA A 51 -7.50 3.36 -10.13
C ALA A 51 -8.32 3.69 -11.39
N GLY A 52 -8.89 2.70 -12.06
CA GLY A 52 -9.78 2.86 -13.21
C GLY A 52 -11.24 3.09 -12.82
N MET A 53 -11.73 2.40 -11.78
CA MET A 53 -13.06 2.64 -11.20
C MET A 53 -13.13 3.99 -10.51
N VAL A 54 -12.06 4.36 -9.81
CA VAL A 54 -11.88 5.69 -9.26
C VAL A 54 -11.21 6.50 -10.35
N SER A 55 -11.97 6.98 -11.36
CA SER A 55 -11.45 8.05 -12.21
C SER A 55 -10.88 9.11 -11.27
N ILE A 56 -9.55 9.26 -11.23
CA ILE A 56 -8.87 10.33 -10.50
C ILE A 56 -9.09 11.65 -11.29
N GLU A 57 -10.26 11.80 -11.91
CA GLU A 57 -10.80 13.06 -12.37
C GLU A 57 -11.45 13.71 -11.16
N ALA A 58 -10.65 14.56 -10.53
CA ALA A 58 -11.10 15.54 -9.58
C ALA A 58 -12.30 16.30 -10.17
N THR A 59 -13.51 16.02 -9.69
CA THR A 59 -14.69 16.82 -10.01
C THR A 59 -14.41 18.25 -9.54
N ARG A 60 -14.12 19.09 -10.52
CA ARG A 60 -13.84 20.52 -10.43
C ARG A 60 -15.06 21.23 -9.86
N ASN A 61 -15.11 21.40 -8.54
CA ASN A 61 -16.00 22.35 -7.86
C ASN A 61 -15.26 23.01 -6.70
N GLY A 62 -14.35 23.93 -7.04
CA GLY A 62 -13.85 24.97 -6.13
C GLY A 62 -12.79 24.53 -5.12
N GLN A 63 -11.53 24.85 -5.41
CA GLN A 63 -10.34 24.86 -4.54
C GLN A 63 -9.62 23.51 -4.20
N LYS A 64 -8.32 23.49 -4.58
CA LYS A 64 -7.24 22.49 -4.39
C LYS A 64 -7.33 21.22 -5.27
N GLY A 65 -6.28 21.02 -6.09
CA GLY A 65 -6.23 20.11 -7.24
C GLY A 65 -6.19 18.61 -6.95
N ALA A 66 -6.14 17.82 -8.04
CA ALA A 66 -6.35 16.37 -8.04
C ALA A 66 -5.48 15.57 -7.06
N LEU A 67 -6.09 14.57 -6.43
CA LEU A 67 -5.43 13.61 -5.54
C LEU A 67 -4.51 12.70 -6.35
N ALA A 68 -3.21 12.96 -6.32
CA ALA A 68 -2.23 12.08 -6.95
C ALA A 68 -1.73 11.04 -5.94
N ILE A 69 -1.76 9.77 -6.31
CA ILE A 69 -1.31 8.64 -5.49
C ILE A 69 -0.25 7.87 -6.27
N SER A 70 0.74 7.32 -5.57
CA SER A 70 1.67 6.33 -6.12
C SER A 70 1.62 5.07 -5.30
N SER A 71 1.60 3.92 -5.96
CA SER A 71 1.80 2.61 -5.33
C SER A 71 3.21 2.09 -5.61
N LYS A 72 3.76 1.33 -4.67
CA LYS A 72 5.02 0.59 -4.81
C LYS A 72 4.82 -0.80 -4.23
N VAL A 73 5.32 -1.80 -4.93
CA VAL A 73 5.33 -3.19 -4.46
C VAL A 73 6.76 -3.58 -4.13
N PHE A 74 6.95 -4.22 -2.99
CA PHE A 74 8.24 -4.64 -2.48
C PHE A 74 8.19 -6.10 -2.04
N GLU A 75 9.24 -6.86 -2.34
CA GLU A 75 9.36 -8.25 -1.94
C GLU A 75 9.88 -8.31 -0.49
N LEU A 76 9.15 -8.96 0.42
CA LEU A 76 9.59 -9.23 1.78
C LEU A 76 10.23 -10.61 1.87
N THR A 77 9.53 -11.60 1.30
CA THR A 77 9.98 -12.98 1.14
C THR A 77 9.54 -13.48 -0.24
N ARG A 78 9.88 -14.74 -0.57
CA ARG A 78 9.47 -15.35 -1.86
C ARG A 78 7.95 -15.44 -2.05
N GLU A 79 7.20 -15.41 -0.95
CA GLU A 79 5.75 -15.61 -0.92
C GLU A 79 5.00 -14.41 -0.35
N LEU A 80 5.71 -13.34 0.04
CA LEU A 80 5.11 -12.20 0.70
C LEU A 80 5.66 -10.90 0.14
N VAL A 81 4.75 -10.02 -0.23
CA VAL A 81 5.06 -8.67 -0.70
C VAL A 81 4.39 -7.62 0.18
N MET A 82 5.07 -6.48 0.33
CA MET A 82 4.51 -5.28 0.93
C MET A 82 4.08 -4.33 -0.19
N VAL A 83 2.83 -3.87 -0.14
CA VAL A 83 2.35 -2.82 -1.00
C VAL A 83 2.29 -1.53 -0.21
N GLN A 84 3.00 -0.52 -0.69
CA GLN A 84 3.01 0.82 -0.14
C GLN A 84 2.24 1.76 -1.06
N VAL A 85 1.19 2.38 -0.54
CA VAL A 85 0.45 3.44 -1.22
C VAL A 85 0.81 4.76 -0.57
N CYS A 86 1.21 5.75 -1.37
CA CYS A 86 1.65 7.06 -0.89
C CYS A 86 0.88 8.17 -1.59
N LYS A 87 0.46 9.18 -0.82
CA LYS A 87 -0.05 10.43 -1.37
C LYS A 87 1.09 11.26 -1.98
N LYS A 88 0.95 11.63 -3.26
CA LYS A 88 1.86 12.53 -3.98
C LYS A 88 1.38 13.97 -4.00
N ALA A 89 0.09 14.20 -4.21
CA ALA A 89 -0.52 15.52 -4.21
C ALA A 89 -1.97 15.44 -3.72
N GLY A 90 -2.60 16.58 -3.45
CA GLY A 90 -4.01 16.66 -3.05
C GLY A 90 -4.28 16.58 -1.55
N ASN A 91 -5.57 16.53 -1.21
CA ASN A 91 -6.07 16.61 0.16
C ASN A 91 -5.79 15.31 0.93
N THR A 92 -5.33 15.44 2.18
CA THR A 92 -5.15 14.28 3.07
C THR A 92 -6.48 13.60 3.42
N ALA A 93 -7.56 14.37 3.62
CA ALA A 93 -8.87 13.79 3.96
C ALA A 93 -9.41 12.93 2.81
N GLU A 94 -9.24 13.37 1.56
CA GLU A 94 -9.61 12.60 0.37
C GLU A 94 -8.75 11.34 0.23
N TYR A 95 -7.44 11.45 0.45
CA TYR A 95 -6.54 10.29 0.47
C TYR A 95 -6.97 9.23 1.49
N ARG A 96 -7.31 9.65 2.72
CA ARG A 96 -7.76 8.73 3.77
C ARG A 96 -9.07 8.07 3.38
N ARG A 97 -10.05 8.83 2.86
CA ARG A 97 -11.31 8.27 2.36
C ARG A 97 -11.10 7.25 1.25
N PHE A 98 -10.23 7.56 0.29
CA PHE A 98 -9.86 6.62 -0.76
C PHE A 98 -9.24 5.33 -0.17
N CYS A 99 -8.32 5.47 0.78
CA CYS A 99 -7.69 4.32 1.41
C CYS A 99 -8.69 3.45 2.19
N ASP A 100 -9.58 4.10 2.96
CA ASP A 100 -10.50 3.41 3.85
C ASP A 100 -11.70 2.79 3.13
N ASN A 101 -12.23 3.45 2.10
CA ASN A 101 -13.45 3.01 1.43
C ASN A 101 -13.16 2.15 0.19
N GLU A 102 -12.24 2.60 -0.67
CA GLU A 102 -12.02 1.98 -1.98
C GLU A 102 -10.87 0.98 -1.91
N LEU A 103 -9.70 1.42 -1.45
CA LEU A 103 -8.49 0.60 -1.46
C LEU A 103 -8.62 -0.61 -0.51
N LYS A 104 -9.03 -0.39 0.75
CA LYS A 104 -9.23 -1.50 1.70
C LYS A 104 -10.27 -2.49 1.21
N ALA A 105 -11.37 -2.02 0.63
CA ALA A 105 -12.41 -2.90 0.11
C ALA A 105 -11.93 -3.69 -1.11
N GLY A 106 -11.30 -3.02 -2.08
CA GLY A 106 -10.81 -3.63 -3.31
C GLY A 106 -9.62 -4.58 -3.12
N MET A 107 -8.80 -4.35 -2.09
CA MET A 107 -7.66 -5.19 -1.75
C MET A 107 -7.97 -6.33 -0.78
N ARG A 108 -9.16 -6.36 -0.15
CA ARG A 108 -9.50 -7.33 0.93
C ARG A 108 -9.20 -8.79 0.56
N GLY A 109 -9.46 -9.20 -0.67
CA GLY A 109 -9.22 -10.58 -1.12
C GLY A 109 -7.75 -10.94 -1.35
N LEU A 110 -6.84 -9.95 -1.32
CA LEU A 110 -5.41 -10.11 -1.54
C LEU A 110 -4.57 -9.78 -0.31
N VAL A 111 -5.15 -9.14 0.72
CA VAL A 111 -4.42 -8.76 1.94
C VAL A 111 -4.30 -9.95 2.88
N VAL A 112 -3.12 -10.10 3.48
CA VAL A 112 -2.84 -11.05 4.56
C VAL A 112 -3.03 -10.32 5.89
N ASP A 113 -4.16 -10.56 6.56
CA ASP A 113 -4.50 -9.92 7.84
C ASP A 113 -3.76 -10.55 9.05
N ALA A 114 -3.23 -11.76 8.91
CA ALA A 114 -2.39 -12.43 9.88
C ALA A 114 -1.36 -13.29 9.15
N LEU A 115 -0.09 -13.22 9.58
CA LEU A 115 0.90 -14.24 9.20
C LEU A 115 0.27 -15.61 9.55
N PRO A 116 0.24 -16.59 8.63
CA PRO A 116 -0.16 -17.93 9.02
C PRO A 116 0.71 -18.36 10.22
N PRO A 117 0.14 -19.07 11.21
CA PRO A 117 0.94 -19.55 12.32
C PRO A 117 2.14 -20.32 11.75
N PRO A 118 3.34 -20.18 12.35
CA PRO A 118 4.50 -20.94 11.90
C PRO A 118 4.08 -22.41 11.85
N VAL A 119 4.23 -23.03 10.69
CA VAL A 119 4.05 -24.48 10.55
C VAL A 119 5.15 -25.08 11.41
N ASP A 120 4.76 -25.68 12.54
CA ASP A 120 5.69 -26.39 13.40
C ASP A 120 6.37 -27.49 12.55
N PRO A 121 7.71 -27.50 12.45
CA PRO A 121 8.43 -28.51 11.68
C PRO A 121 8.30 -29.93 12.25
N ASP A 122 7.64 -30.10 13.40
CA ASP A 122 7.48 -31.36 14.12
C ASP A 122 6.11 -32.04 13.94
N GLU A 123 5.23 -31.58 13.04
CA GLU A 123 4.01 -32.35 12.68
C GLU A 123 4.29 -33.39 11.57
N CYS A 124 5.36 -34.16 11.76
CA CYS A 124 5.61 -35.40 11.04
C CYS A 124 6.07 -36.48 12.02
N CYS A 125 5.14 -36.94 12.87
CA CYS A 125 4.90 -38.33 13.31
C CYS A 125 3.93 -38.36 14.50
#